data_AF-A0A495KLJ1-F1
#
_entry.id   AF-A0A495KLJ1-F1
#
_cell.length_a   1.000
_cell.length_b   1.000
_cell.length_c   1.000
_cell.angle_alpha   90.00
_cell.angle_beta   90.00
_cell.angle_gamma   90.00
#
_symmetry.space_group_name_H-M   'P 1'
#
loop_
_entity.id
_entity.type
_entity.pdbx_description
1 polymer ?
#
loop_
_entity_poly.entity_id
_entity_poly.type
_entity_poly.pdbx_seq_one_letter_code
_entity_poly.pdbx_strand_id
1 'polypeptide(L)'
;MKRILLTTSLLFAFTLSAQNTNRYYPSLKNLFSEPFDKQMPSHFNYYDIWIKSLTQAVFYKDLQHSANPRGDASFQSMGLIFKKQNSFKLGNSGFELIVNKDKPDFSVPVNIQMEQKFRILAYFRSFDPNAYDPKNFKQKYELGLMIFNLSEEQVLAEFINRYISDWNDKKKTAIQRLTDDLKKEAKVKIVVDEKNDKSLLKSIVTQVYQQTNKYCSSVLYDIYIKTKDQKKEMQNFLGFFRKYASENASDYIDEVVSYETTIAIPKGALSVMIPKEILEVYNVDEKTKAMTRTDSLIEVNPIRIEMKTINTIRKKCVEFTLTLAKNNNPNAFKALQEIELNKHPFLNQNQRTLSNYKVANIQKLIFSIYEKEIQVEMLIKEENGEWNVVIIKQQCNLN
;
A
#
# COMPACT_ATOMS: atom_id res chain seq x y z
N MET A 1 -36.93 -21.88 -60.92
CA MET A 1 -36.61 -22.66 -59.69
C MET A 1 -35.15 -22.58 -59.21
N LYS A 2 -34.13 -22.35 -60.06
CA LYS A 2 -32.71 -22.30 -59.63
C LYS A 2 -32.22 -21.03 -58.91
N ARG A 3 -32.98 -19.92 -58.88
CA ARG A 3 -32.58 -18.67 -58.17
C ARG A 3 -33.17 -18.51 -56.76
N ILE A 4 -34.15 -19.34 -56.38
CA ILE A 4 -34.78 -19.28 -55.05
C ILE A 4 -34.02 -20.16 -54.04
N LEU A 5 -33.31 -21.20 -54.51
CA LEU A 5 -32.47 -22.05 -53.66
C LEU A 5 -31.16 -21.38 -53.22
N LEU A 6 -30.58 -20.48 -54.04
CA LEU A 6 -29.29 -19.85 -53.71
C LEU A 6 -29.43 -18.75 -52.65
N THR A 7 -30.57 -18.03 -52.64
CA THR A 7 -30.87 -17.00 -51.64
C THR A 7 -31.31 -17.57 -50.30
N THR A 8 -31.96 -18.74 -50.28
CA THR A 8 -32.32 -19.44 -49.03
C THR A 8 -31.11 -20.10 -48.37
N SER A 9 -30.13 -20.63 -49.11
CA SER A 9 -28.87 -21.12 -48.52
C SER A 9 -27.96 -20.00 -47.98
N LEU A 10 -27.97 -18.81 -48.57
CA LEU A 10 -27.20 -17.66 -48.05
C LEU A 10 -27.84 -17.11 -46.76
N LEU A 11 -29.17 -17.05 -46.68
CA LEU A 11 -29.87 -16.64 -45.46
C LEU A 11 -29.73 -17.65 -44.31
N PHE A 12 -29.68 -18.95 -44.59
CA PHE A 12 -29.42 -19.98 -43.56
C PHE A 12 -27.97 -19.97 -43.04
N ALA A 13 -26.99 -19.57 -43.86
CA ALA A 13 -25.60 -19.40 -43.44
C ALA A 13 -25.38 -18.18 -42.52
N PHE A 14 -26.23 -17.14 -42.64
CA PHE A 14 -26.23 -15.99 -41.74
C PHE A 14 -27.06 -16.19 -40.47
N THR A 15 -28.08 -17.06 -40.47
CA THR A 15 -28.84 -17.38 -39.25
C THR A 15 -28.13 -18.37 -38.32
N LEU A 16 -27.13 -19.11 -38.81
CA LEU A 16 -26.28 -19.99 -37.97
C LEU A 16 -25.01 -19.30 -37.43
N SER A 17 -24.66 -18.12 -37.93
CA SER A 17 -23.50 -17.33 -37.48
C SER A 17 -23.88 -16.08 -36.67
N ALA A 18 -25.18 -15.82 -36.48
CA ALA A 18 -25.70 -14.71 -35.67
C ALA A 18 -26.60 -15.15 -34.52
N GLN A 19 -26.41 -16.36 -33.99
CA GLN A 19 -26.72 -16.55 -32.57
C GLN A 19 -25.67 -15.75 -31.79
N ASN A 20 -26.01 -14.49 -31.49
CA ASN A 20 -25.55 -13.83 -30.28
C ASN A 20 -25.99 -14.70 -29.09
N THR A 21 -25.31 -15.84 -28.91
CA THR A 21 -25.24 -16.48 -27.61
C THR A 21 -24.79 -15.36 -26.69
N ASN A 22 -25.60 -15.04 -25.68
CA ASN A 22 -25.21 -14.10 -24.64
C ASN A 22 -23.87 -14.59 -24.12
N ARG A 23 -22.77 -13.96 -24.56
CA ARG A 23 -21.43 -14.44 -24.23
C ARG A 23 -21.31 -14.35 -22.73
N TYR A 24 -21.32 -15.50 -22.07
CA TYR A 24 -21.28 -15.56 -20.63
C TYR A 24 -19.87 -15.17 -20.20
N TYR A 25 -19.77 -14.05 -19.52
CA TYR A 25 -18.54 -13.62 -18.87
C TYR A 25 -18.67 -13.93 -17.38
N PRO A 26 -17.69 -14.58 -16.73
CA PRO A 26 -17.66 -14.75 -15.29
C PRO A 26 -17.58 -13.40 -14.58
N SER A 27 -18.20 -13.29 -13.40
CA SER A 27 -18.13 -12.07 -12.58
C SER A 27 -16.75 -11.94 -11.94
N LEU A 28 -16.24 -10.72 -11.85
CA LEU A 28 -14.97 -10.40 -11.21
C LEU A 28 -14.95 -10.79 -9.73
N LYS A 29 -16.12 -10.77 -9.07
CA LYS A 29 -16.28 -11.21 -7.67
C LYS A 29 -15.75 -12.64 -7.43
N ASN A 30 -15.80 -13.50 -8.44
CA ASN A 30 -15.34 -14.89 -8.32
C ASN A 30 -13.82 -15.00 -8.16
N LEU A 31 -13.05 -13.98 -8.59
CA LEU A 31 -11.61 -13.91 -8.33
C LEU A 31 -11.31 -13.47 -6.88
N PHE A 32 -12.19 -12.65 -6.30
CA PHE A 32 -12.19 -12.23 -4.88
C PHE A 32 -12.92 -13.23 -3.97
N SER A 33 -12.85 -14.53 -4.27
CA SER A 33 -13.48 -15.60 -3.47
C SER A 33 -12.48 -16.70 -3.09
N GLU A 34 -11.28 -16.65 -3.65
CA GLU A 34 -10.18 -17.58 -3.41
C GLU A 34 -9.51 -17.29 -2.05
N PRO A 35 -8.77 -18.24 -1.43
CA PRO A 35 -8.00 -18.02 -0.21
C PRO A 35 -7.01 -16.84 -0.27
N PHE A 36 -6.77 -16.31 -1.46
CA PHE A 36 -6.08 -15.05 -1.72
C PHE A 36 -6.70 -13.86 -0.96
N ASP A 37 -8.02 -13.87 -0.70
CA ASP A 37 -8.72 -12.92 0.17
C ASP A 37 -8.16 -12.91 1.62
N LYS A 38 -7.49 -13.98 2.05
CA LYS A 38 -6.88 -14.06 3.39
C LYS A 38 -5.57 -13.28 3.52
N GLN A 39 -5.08 -12.69 2.43
CA GLN A 39 -3.85 -11.89 2.48
C GLN A 39 -4.06 -10.51 3.09
N MET A 40 -5.29 -9.99 3.07
CA MET A 40 -5.61 -8.73 3.74
C MET A 40 -6.03 -8.99 5.20
N PRO A 41 -5.48 -8.27 6.18
CA PRO A 41 -5.93 -8.41 7.56
C PRO A 41 -7.43 -8.09 7.74
N SER A 42 -8.12 -8.84 8.60
CA SER A 42 -9.57 -8.70 8.87
C SER A 42 -10.01 -7.31 9.34
N HIS A 43 -9.10 -6.53 9.92
CA HIS A 43 -9.38 -5.15 10.32
C HIS A 43 -9.53 -4.18 9.13
N PHE A 44 -9.26 -4.63 7.90
CA PHE A 44 -9.58 -3.94 6.66
C PHE A 44 -10.87 -4.48 5.99
N ASN A 45 -11.67 -5.30 6.67
CA ASN A 45 -12.91 -5.87 6.11
C ASN A 45 -13.89 -4.83 5.57
N TYR A 46 -13.89 -3.59 6.10
CA TYR A 46 -14.69 -2.49 5.56
C TYR A 46 -14.41 -2.23 4.08
N TYR A 47 -13.17 -2.42 3.65
CA TYR A 47 -12.75 -2.28 2.25
C TYR A 47 -13.20 -3.47 1.40
N ASP A 48 -13.07 -4.69 1.92
CA ASP A 48 -13.44 -5.91 1.20
C ASP A 48 -14.94 -5.90 0.85
N ILE A 49 -15.79 -5.51 1.80
CA ILE A 49 -17.23 -5.35 1.59
C ILE A 49 -17.51 -4.31 0.49
N TRP A 50 -16.84 -3.16 0.55
CA TRP A 50 -17.02 -2.08 -0.41
C TRP A 50 -16.55 -2.44 -1.83
N ILE A 51 -15.39 -3.08 -2.00
CA ILE A 51 -14.94 -3.52 -3.33
C ILE A 51 -15.80 -4.66 -3.88
N LYS A 52 -16.22 -5.60 -3.04
CA LYS A 52 -17.13 -6.66 -3.47
C LYS A 52 -18.45 -6.09 -3.98
N SER A 53 -18.99 -5.05 -3.36
CA SER A 53 -20.21 -4.40 -3.86
C SER A 53 -19.98 -3.72 -5.23
N LEU A 54 -18.86 -3.02 -5.40
CA LEU A 54 -18.50 -2.37 -6.67
C LEU A 54 -18.25 -3.35 -7.82
N THR A 55 -17.66 -4.51 -7.52
CA THR A 55 -17.21 -5.48 -8.53
C THR A 55 -18.27 -6.52 -8.91
N GLN A 56 -19.41 -6.58 -8.21
CA GLN A 56 -20.51 -7.52 -8.50
C GLN A 56 -21.04 -7.41 -9.93
N ALA A 57 -21.08 -6.20 -10.50
CA ALA A 57 -21.56 -5.92 -11.85
C ALA A 57 -20.45 -5.88 -12.92
N VAL A 58 -19.20 -6.17 -12.52
CA VAL A 58 -18.04 -6.24 -13.41
C VAL A 58 -17.77 -7.69 -13.76
N PHE A 59 -17.52 -7.94 -15.04
CA PHE A 59 -17.20 -9.26 -15.56
C PHE A 59 -15.83 -9.24 -16.20
N TYR A 60 -15.21 -10.40 -16.38
CA TYR A 60 -13.91 -10.50 -17.05
C TYR A 60 -13.92 -11.49 -18.20
N LYS A 61 -12.96 -11.34 -19.11
CA LYS A 61 -12.61 -12.31 -20.15
C LYS A 61 -11.10 -12.40 -20.32
N ASP A 62 -10.66 -13.47 -20.96
CA ASP A 62 -9.26 -13.68 -21.35
C ASP A 62 -8.29 -13.58 -20.16
N LEU A 63 -8.69 -14.13 -19.00
CA LEU A 63 -7.86 -14.13 -17.81
C LEU A 63 -6.60 -14.96 -18.04
N GLN A 64 -5.45 -14.30 -17.91
CA GLN A 64 -4.14 -14.93 -17.84
C GLN A 64 -3.59 -14.69 -16.44
N HIS A 65 -3.00 -15.71 -15.85
CA HIS A 65 -2.43 -15.64 -14.50
C HIS A 65 -1.05 -16.29 -14.47
N SER A 66 -0.14 -15.66 -13.75
CA SER A 66 1.15 -16.24 -13.40
C SER A 66 1.56 -15.80 -12.00
N ALA A 67 2.18 -16.67 -11.23
CA ALA A 67 2.78 -16.34 -9.94
C ALA A 67 4.30 -16.32 -10.07
N ASN A 68 4.96 -15.50 -9.26
CA ASN A 68 6.42 -15.52 -9.22
C ASN A 68 6.94 -16.78 -8.50
N PRO A 69 8.17 -17.25 -8.78
CA PRO A 69 8.69 -18.48 -8.18
C PRO A 69 8.85 -18.44 -6.65
N ARG A 70 8.96 -17.23 -6.08
CA ARG A 70 9.11 -17.01 -4.64
C ARG A 70 7.77 -17.10 -3.89
N GLY A 71 6.64 -16.88 -4.57
CA GLY A 71 5.29 -16.93 -4.03
C GLY A 71 4.82 -15.63 -3.37
N ASP A 72 5.58 -14.54 -3.49
CA ASP A 72 5.28 -13.23 -2.90
C ASP A 72 4.67 -12.23 -3.89
N ALA A 73 4.54 -12.60 -5.16
CA ALA A 73 3.84 -11.79 -6.16
C ALA A 73 3.05 -12.63 -7.16
N SER A 74 1.97 -12.03 -7.67
CA SER A 74 1.14 -12.60 -8.72
C SER A 74 0.81 -11.56 -9.79
N PHE A 75 0.66 -12.02 -11.02
CA PHE A 75 0.37 -11.20 -12.19
C PHE A 75 -0.88 -11.74 -12.86
N GLN A 76 -1.77 -10.83 -13.22
CA GLN A 76 -3.00 -11.13 -13.93
C GLN A 76 -3.16 -10.16 -15.09
N SER A 77 -3.66 -10.67 -16.22
CA SER A 77 -4.12 -9.83 -17.33
C SER A 77 -5.51 -10.28 -17.74
N MET A 78 -6.41 -9.34 -17.94
CA MET A 78 -7.80 -9.64 -18.29
C MET A 78 -8.48 -8.44 -18.97
N GLY A 79 -9.51 -8.72 -19.75
CA GLY A 79 -10.43 -7.69 -20.26
C GLY A 79 -11.63 -7.55 -19.34
N LEU A 80 -11.83 -6.37 -18.74
CA LEU A 80 -13.00 -6.08 -17.93
C LEU A 80 -14.19 -5.65 -18.79
N ILE A 81 -15.36 -6.22 -18.52
CA ILE A 81 -16.63 -5.99 -19.22
C ILE A 81 -17.62 -5.37 -18.23
N PHE A 82 -18.15 -4.20 -18.60
CA PHE A 82 -19.12 -3.43 -17.82
C PHE A 82 -20.48 -3.49 -18.53
N LYS A 83 -21.48 -4.11 -17.88
CA LYS A 83 -22.77 -4.45 -18.51
C LYS A 83 -23.86 -3.37 -18.36
N LYS A 84 -23.94 -2.66 -17.23
CA LYS A 84 -25.08 -1.74 -17.00
C LYS A 84 -24.71 -0.46 -16.26
N GLN A 85 -23.51 -0.42 -15.71
CA GLN A 85 -23.06 0.65 -14.85
C GLN A 85 -21.55 0.74 -15.00
N ASN A 86 -21.12 1.88 -15.52
CA ASN A 86 -19.72 2.22 -15.64
C ASN A 86 -19.33 3.36 -14.69
N SER A 87 -20.29 3.89 -13.92
CA SER A 87 -20.04 4.92 -12.91
C SER A 87 -20.11 4.38 -11.48
N PHE A 88 -19.10 4.72 -10.69
CA PHE A 88 -18.92 4.31 -9.30
C PHE A 88 -18.62 5.53 -8.43
N LYS A 89 -19.39 5.73 -7.36
CA LYS A 89 -19.12 6.77 -6.37
C LYS A 89 -18.20 6.25 -5.27
N LEU A 90 -17.26 7.08 -4.86
CA LEU A 90 -16.33 6.75 -3.78
C LEU A 90 -16.95 7.16 -2.43
N GLY A 91 -17.73 6.26 -1.84
CA GLY A 91 -18.49 6.55 -0.61
C GLY A 91 -19.36 7.81 -0.76
N ASN A 92 -19.33 8.68 0.25
CA ASN A 92 -19.99 9.99 0.23
C ASN A 92 -19.04 11.16 -0.15
N SER A 93 -17.86 10.88 -0.71
CA SER A 93 -16.85 11.90 -1.04
C SER A 93 -17.20 12.82 -2.20
N GLY A 94 -18.22 12.46 -3.00
CA GLY A 94 -18.59 13.17 -4.23
C GLY A 94 -17.73 12.83 -5.44
N PHE A 95 -16.60 12.11 -5.27
CA PHE A 95 -15.82 11.60 -6.39
C PHE A 95 -16.57 10.51 -7.14
N GLU A 96 -16.50 10.57 -8.47
CA GLU A 96 -17.15 9.63 -9.36
C GLU A 96 -16.13 9.05 -10.36
N LEU A 97 -16.01 7.73 -10.39
CA LEU A 97 -15.18 6.98 -11.32
C LEU A 97 -16.05 6.49 -12.47
N ILE A 98 -15.77 6.92 -13.69
CA ILE A 98 -16.53 6.57 -14.89
C ILE A 98 -15.62 5.77 -15.83
N VAL A 99 -15.98 4.53 -16.11
CA VAL A 99 -15.24 3.63 -17.01
C VAL A 99 -15.78 3.76 -18.43
N ASN A 100 -14.91 3.83 -19.44
CA ASN A 100 -15.34 3.94 -20.85
C ASN A 100 -16.37 5.08 -21.05
N LYS A 101 -16.09 6.25 -20.46
CA LYS A 101 -16.91 7.45 -20.65
C LYS A 101 -17.13 7.70 -22.15
N ASP A 102 -18.36 8.06 -22.52
CA ASP A 102 -18.81 8.32 -23.89
C ASP A 102 -18.82 7.11 -24.85
N LYS A 103 -18.66 5.88 -24.35
CA LYS A 103 -18.79 4.66 -25.15
C LYS A 103 -20.10 3.93 -24.82
N PRO A 104 -20.73 3.26 -25.81
CA PRO A 104 -21.94 2.48 -25.56
C PRO A 104 -21.62 1.27 -24.68
N ASP A 105 -22.57 0.94 -23.78
CA ASP A 105 -22.50 -0.22 -22.90
C ASP A 105 -22.14 -1.51 -23.67
N PHE A 106 -21.40 -2.41 -23.02
CA PHE A 106 -21.00 -3.73 -23.54
C PHE A 106 -20.02 -3.79 -24.73
N SER A 107 -19.66 -2.69 -25.37
CA SER A 107 -18.97 -2.77 -26.67
C SER A 107 -17.44 -2.95 -26.59
N VAL A 108 -16.78 -2.44 -25.53
CA VAL A 108 -15.30 -2.40 -25.47
C VAL A 108 -14.76 -2.90 -24.14
N PRO A 109 -14.03 -4.03 -24.11
CA PRO A 109 -13.34 -4.46 -22.90
C PRO A 109 -12.29 -3.44 -22.47
N VAL A 110 -12.17 -3.21 -21.16
CA VAL A 110 -11.03 -2.48 -20.59
C VAL A 110 -9.98 -3.51 -20.23
N ASN A 111 -8.97 -3.63 -21.09
CA ASN A 111 -7.86 -4.56 -20.87
C ASN A 111 -6.94 -4.02 -19.78
N ILE A 112 -6.86 -4.72 -18.65
CA ILE A 112 -6.00 -4.34 -17.52
C ILE A 112 -4.85 -5.34 -17.36
N GLN A 113 -3.78 -4.87 -16.74
CA GLN A 113 -2.74 -5.69 -16.16
C GLN A 113 -2.69 -5.40 -14.68
N MET A 114 -2.74 -6.43 -13.85
CA MET A 114 -2.70 -6.32 -12.40
C MET A 114 -1.50 -7.10 -11.87
N GLU A 115 -0.73 -6.45 -11.00
CA GLU A 115 0.35 -7.06 -10.22
C GLU A 115 -0.04 -6.96 -8.74
N GLN A 116 0.01 -8.07 -8.02
CA GLN A 116 -0.25 -8.12 -6.59
C GLN A 116 1.02 -8.57 -5.88
N LYS A 117 1.35 -7.94 -4.74
CA LYS A 117 2.54 -8.25 -3.95
C LYS A 117 2.19 -8.39 -2.49
N PHE A 118 2.77 -9.41 -1.87
CA PHE A 118 2.80 -9.56 -0.43
C PHE A 118 4.20 -9.98 -0.02
N ARG A 119 5.09 -8.98 0.05
CA ARG A 119 6.56 -9.15 0.09
C ARG A 119 7.02 -10.04 1.24
N ILE A 120 6.33 -9.98 2.39
CA ILE A 120 6.63 -10.82 3.55
C ILE A 120 6.61 -12.32 3.24
N LEU A 121 5.79 -12.79 2.29
CA LEU A 121 5.71 -14.22 1.93
C LEU A 121 7.02 -14.76 1.32
N ALA A 122 7.90 -13.87 0.82
CA ALA A 122 9.22 -14.26 0.35
C ALA A 122 10.13 -14.71 1.49
N TYR A 123 9.87 -14.21 2.71
CA TYR A 123 10.64 -14.48 3.92
C TYR A 123 9.93 -15.46 4.84
N PHE A 124 8.60 -15.35 4.96
CA PHE A 124 7.78 -16.14 5.86
C PHE A 124 6.46 -16.55 5.21
N ARG A 125 6.47 -17.72 4.55
CA ARG A 125 5.33 -18.24 3.76
C ARG A 125 4.06 -18.50 4.57
N SER A 126 4.19 -18.74 5.87
CA SER A 126 3.06 -18.96 6.79
C SER A 126 2.68 -17.70 7.57
N PHE A 127 3.04 -16.51 7.08
CA PHE A 127 2.67 -15.25 7.70
C PHE A 127 1.14 -15.11 7.79
N ASP A 128 0.64 -14.84 8.99
CA ASP A 128 -0.78 -14.51 9.21
C ASP A 128 -0.92 -12.99 9.39
N PRO A 129 -1.55 -12.28 8.44
CA PRO A 129 -1.76 -10.84 8.53
C PRO A 129 -2.60 -10.42 9.74
N ASN A 130 -3.44 -11.31 10.29
CA ASN A 130 -4.27 -11.01 11.46
C ASN A 130 -3.51 -11.06 12.78
N ALA A 131 -2.40 -11.81 12.82
CA ALA A 131 -1.55 -11.90 13.99
C ALA A 131 -0.60 -10.71 14.12
N TYR A 132 -0.44 -9.90 13.08
CA TYR A 132 0.50 -8.78 13.06
C TYR A 132 -0.04 -7.54 13.76
N ASP A 133 0.70 -7.07 14.77
CA ASP A 133 0.45 -5.78 15.44
C ASP A 133 1.66 -4.85 15.29
N PRO A 134 1.54 -3.70 14.60
CA PRO A 134 2.64 -2.76 14.43
C PRO A 134 3.12 -2.14 15.76
N LYS A 135 2.37 -2.27 16.86
CA LYS A 135 2.78 -1.82 18.20
C LYS A 135 3.54 -2.90 18.99
N ASN A 136 3.54 -4.15 18.53
CA ASN A 136 4.28 -5.24 19.15
C ASN A 136 5.72 -5.28 18.62
N PHE A 137 6.62 -4.55 19.28
CA PHE A 137 8.02 -4.47 18.88
C PHE A 137 8.77 -5.80 18.93
N LYS A 138 8.33 -6.76 19.76
CA LYS A 138 8.93 -8.10 19.82
C LYS A 138 8.67 -8.87 18.53
N GLN A 139 7.40 -8.94 18.12
CA GLN A 139 7.02 -9.58 16.87
C GLN A 139 7.68 -8.87 15.68
N LYS A 140 7.67 -7.54 15.67
CA LYS A 140 8.33 -6.74 14.63
C LYS A 140 9.84 -6.99 14.58
N TYR A 141 10.49 -7.16 15.72
CA TYR A 141 11.91 -7.48 15.82
C TYR A 141 12.21 -8.84 15.20
N GLU A 142 11.46 -9.87 15.57
CA GLU A 142 11.64 -11.22 15.03
C GLU A 142 11.44 -11.26 13.51
N LEU A 143 10.43 -10.54 12.99
CA LEU A 143 10.25 -10.36 11.54
C LEU A 143 11.41 -9.59 10.90
N GLY A 144 11.88 -8.52 11.53
CA GLY A 144 13.04 -7.75 11.08
C GLY A 144 14.29 -8.61 10.93
N LEU A 145 14.57 -9.50 11.88
CA LEU A 145 15.69 -10.45 11.78
C LEU A 145 15.57 -11.33 10.53
N MET A 146 14.37 -11.83 10.22
CA MET A 146 14.14 -12.64 9.01
C MET A 146 14.28 -11.81 7.72
N ILE A 147 13.70 -10.62 7.67
CA ILE A 147 13.73 -9.73 6.50
C ILE A 147 15.17 -9.32 6.17
N PHE A 148 15.96 -8.99 7.18
CA PHE A 148 17.38 -8.63 7.03
C PHE A 148 18.32 -9.84 7.00
N ASN A 149 17.78 -11.06 7.06
CA ASN A 149 18.50 -12.33 7.02
C ASN A 149 19.66 -12.40 8.05
N LEU A 150 19.35 -12.10 9.32
CA LEU A 150 20.31 -12.07 10.41
C LEU A 150 20.36 -13.41 11.14
N SER A 151 21.55 -14.00 11.21
CA SER A 151 21.83 -15.18 12.03
C SER A 151 21.92 -14.81 13.52
N GLU A 152 21.72 -15.81 14.39
CA GLU A 152 21.82 -15.63 15.85
C GLU A 152 23.20 -15.13 16.28
N GLU A 153 24.28 -15.59 15.65
CA GLU A 153 25.64 -15.13 15.93
C GLU A 153 25.84 -13.65 15.54
N GLN A 154 25.28 -13.24 14.39
CA GLN A 154 25.31 -11.83 13.98
C GLN A 154 24.51 -10.96 14.95
N VAL A 155 23.32 -11.41 15.35
CA VAL A 155 22.49 -10.70 16.33
C VAL A 155 23.23 -10.54 17.66
N LEU A 156 23.84 -11.62 18.16
CA LEU A 156 24.61 -11.59 19.40
C LEU A 156 25.79 -10.60 19.31
N ALA A 157 26.53 -10.63 18.19
CA ALA A 157 27.62 -9.68 17.95
C ALA A 157 27.12 -8.22 17.96
N GLU A 158 25.95 -7.95 17.39
CA GLU A 158 25.36 -6.61 17.42
C GLU A 158 24.98 -6.16 18.83
N PHE A 159 24.42 -7.05 19.64
CA PHE A 159 24.12 -6.72 21.03
C PHE A 159 25.38 -6.38 21.82
N ILE A 160 26.43 -7.17 21.65
CA ILE A 160 27.75 -6.92 22.26
C ILE A 160 28.24 -5.53 21.86
N ASN A 161 28.34 -5.26 20.56
CA ASN A 161 28.88 -4.01 20.04
C ASN A 161 28.09 -2.79 20.49
N ARG A 162 26.76 -2.89 20.54
CA ARG A 162 25.90 -1.73 20.73
C ARG A 162 25.53 -1.45 22.18
N TYR A 163 25.27 -2.48 22.98
CA TYR A 163 24.70 -2.31 24.32
C TYR A 163 25.69 -2.62 25.44
N ILE A 164 26.76 -3.37 25.13
CA ILE A 164 27.66 -3.94 26.14
C ILE A 164 29.08 -3.35 26.07
N SER A 165 29.59 -3.10 24.86
CA SER A 165 30.97 -2.65 24.62
C SER A 165 31.23 -1.20 25.05
N ASP A 166 30.24 -0.31 24.98
CA ASP A 166 30.40 1.13 25.26
C ASP A 166 30.40 1.50 26.77
N TRP A 167 30.57 0.52 27.67
CA TRP A 167 30.52 0.74 29.11
C TRP A 167 31.92 1.07 29.69
N ASN A 168 32.00 2.20 30.41
CA ASN A 168 33.22 2.81 30.98
C ASN A 168 34.01 1.97 31.99
N ASP A 169 33.48 0.84 32.47
CA ASP A 169 34.21 -0.03 33.40
C ASP A 169 35.23 -0.87 32.60
N LYS A 170 36.52 -0.86 32.98
CA LYS A 170 37.56 -1.63 32.28
C LYS A 170 37.77 -3.02 32.89
N LYS A 171 37.06 -3.38 33.97
CA LYS A 171 37.32 -4.59 34.75
C LYS A 171 36.69 -5.87 34.20
N LYS A 172 35.71 -5.77 33.31
CA LYS A 172 35.02 -6.92 32.70
C LYS A 172 35.04 -6.81 31.18
N THR A 173 35.25 -7.94 30.50
CA THR A 173 35.07 -8.03 29.05
C THR A 173 33.59 -7.95 28.68
N ALA A 174 33.28 -7.64 27.42
CA ALA A 174 31.89 -7.60 26.96
C ALA A 174 31.21 -8.98 27.06
N ILE A 175 31.96 -10.08 26.86
CA ILE A 175 31.44 -11.45 27.01
C ILE A 175 31.15 -11.80 28.47
N GLN A 176 32.00 -11.37 29.41
CA GLN A 176 31.72 -11.52 30.84
C GLN A 176 30.45 -10.79 31.27
N ARG A 177 30.27 -9.56 30.78
CA ARG A 177 29.05 -8.78 31.06
C ARG A 177 27.80 -9.43 30.49
N LEU A 178 27.85 -9.83 29.22
CA LEU A 178 26.80 -10.59 28.58
C LEU A 178 26.44 -11.83 29.41
N THR A 179 27.44 -12.58 29.87
CA THR A 179 27.26 -13.78 30.68
C THR A 179 26.60 -13.47 32.03
N ASP A 180 27.01 -12.37 32.68
CA ASP A 180 26.42 -11.91 33.93
C ASP A 180 24.96 -11.48 33.74
N ASP A 181 24.65 -10.75 32.68
CA ASP A 181 23.30 -10.30 32.34
C ASP A 181 22.40 -11.50 32.01
N LEU A 182 22.87 -12.44 31.19
CA LEU A 182 22.17 -13.69 30.88
C LEU A 182 21.90 -14.53 32.14
N LYS A 183 22.85 -14.59 33.07
CA LYS A 183 22.69 -15.29 34.35
C LYS A 183 21.69 -14.59 35.26
N LYS A 184 21.74 -13.26 35.34
CA LYS A 184 20.89 -12.46 36.22
C LYS A 184 19.46 -12.37 35.73
N GLU A 185 19.28 -12.01 34.46
CA GLU A 185 17.98 -11.68 33.88
C GLU A 185 17.28 -12.90 33.26
N ALA A 186 18.05 -13.83 32.65
CA ALA A 186 17.50 -15.02 31.97
C ALA A 186 17.80 -16.35 32.69
N LYS A 187 18.53 -16.33 33.81
CA LYS A 187 18.96 -17.53 34.56
C LYS A 187 19.80 -18.53 33.74
N VAL A 188 20.45 -18.06 32.68
CA VAL A 188 21.30 -18.88 31.80
C VAL A 188 22.73 -18.85 32.30
N LYS A 189 23.35 -20.03 32.46
CA LYS A 189 24.77 -20.15 32.83
C LYS A 189 25.58 -20.42 31.57
N ILE A 190 26.39 -19.45 31.15
CA ILE A 190 27.29 -19.60 30.00
C ILE A 190 28.66 -20.07 30.50
N VAL A 191 29.19 -21.10 29.86
CA VAL A 191 30.54 -21.63 30.10
C VAL A 191 31.30 -21.56 28.78
N VAL A 192 32.23 -20.62 28.68
CA VAL A 192 33.05 -20.40 27.48
C VAL A 192 34.47 -19.97 27.85
N ASP A 193 35.43 -20.29 26.99
CA ASP A 193 36.81 -19.78 27.06
C ASP A 193 37.00 -18.71 25.98
N GLU A 194 36.96 -17.44 26.39
CA GLU A 194 37.10 -16.29 25.49
C GLU A 194 38.40 -16.27 24.68
N LYS A 195 39.47 -16.91 25.15
CA LYS A 195 40.78 -16.88 24.48
C LYS A 195 40.93 -18.00 23.47
N ASN A 196 40.33 -19.15 23.73
CA ASN A 196 40.60 -20.38 22.97
C ASN A 196 39.40 -20.87 22.14
N ASP A 197 38.18 -20.38 22.37
CA ASP A 197 37.00 -20.80 21.61
C ASP A 197 36.91 -20.06 20.26
N LYS A 198 37.29 -20.75 19.18
CA LYS A 198 37.18 -20.26 17.80
C LYS A 198 35.74 -20.03 17.33
N SER A 199 34.76 -20.59 18.04
CA SER A 199 33.33 -20.52 17.75
C SER A 199 32.53 -19.89 18.89
N LEU A 200 33.16 -19.01 19.66
CA LEU A 200 32.64 -18.42 20.89
C LEU A 200 31.15 -18.01 20.81
N LEU A 201 30.78 -17.19 19.82
CA LEU A 201 29.39 -16.71 19.68
C LEU A 201 28.40 -17.85 19.45
N LYS A 202 28.77 -18.83 18.61
CA LYS A 202 27.96 -20.02 18.34
C LYS A 202 27.78 -20.88 19.59
N SER A 203 28.85 -21.04 20.39
CA SER A 203 28.80 -21.73 21.68
C SER A 203 27.80 -21.07 22.64
N ILE A 204 27.83 -19.73 22.73
CA ILE A 204 26.90 -18.96 23.57
C ILE A 204 25.46 -19.13 23.08
N VAL A 205 25.20 -18.92 21.79
CA VAL A 205 23.86 -19.09 21.19
C VAL A 205 23.29 -20.48 21.47
N THR A 206 24.12 -21.52 21.29
CA THR A 206 23.71 -22.91 21.53
C THR A 206 23.36 -23.16 22.99
N GLN A 207 24.18 -22.66 23.93
CA GLN A 207 23.92 -22.81 25.37
C GLN A 207 22.66 -22.07 25.82
N VAL A 208 22.39 -20.87 25.27
CA VAL A 208 21.15 -20.13 25.56
C VAL A 208 19.94 -20.95 25.11
N TYR A 209 19.95 -21.48 23.89
CA TYR A 209 18.85 -22.28 23.37
C TYR A 209 18.63 -23.55 24.19
N GLN A 210 19.69 -24.29 24.53
CA GLN A 210 19.60 -25.52 25.32
C GLN A 210 19.01 -25.30 26.72
N GLN A 211 19.27 -24.15 27.35
CA GLN A 211 18.79 -23.87 28.71
C GLN A 211 17.41 -23.20 28.75
N THR A 212 17.00 -22.51 27.69
CA THR A 212 15.77 -21.71 27.68
C THR A 212 14.71 -22.22 26.71
N ASN A 213 15.09 -23.07 25.76
CA ASN A 213 14.29 -23.43 24.58
C ASN A 213 13.83 -22.21 23.77
N LYS A 214 14.62 -21.13 23.78
CA LYS A 214 14.38 -19.88 23.03
C LYS A 214 15.63 -19.48 22.26
N TYR A 215 15.42 -18.84 21.11
CA TYR A 215 16.51 -18.23 20.36
C TYR A 215 17.22 -17.16 21.19
N CYS A 216 18.54 -17.06 21.04
CA CYS A 216 19.39 -16.12 21.76
C CYS A 216 18.96 -14.68 21.48
N SER A 217 18.66 -14.35 20.22
CA SER A 217 18.08 -13.09 19.78
C SER A 217 16.83 -12.68 20.57
N SER A 218 15.92 -13.63 20.80
CA SER A 218 14.70 -13.40 21.58
C SER A 218 15.02 -13.13 23.04
N VAL A 219 15.95 -13.87 23.66
CA VAL A 219 16.39 -13.61 25.04
C VAL A 219 17.05 -12.22 25.16
N LEU A 220 17.91 -11.86 24.22
CA LEU A 220 18.61 -10.57 24.22
C LEU A 220 17.66 -9.39 24.00
N TYR A 221 16.62 -9.56 23.19
CA TYR A 221 15.55 -8.56 23.09
C TYR A 221 14.95 -8.28 24.47
N ASP A 222 14.63 -9.33 25.24
CA ASP A 222 13.97 -9.18 26.54
C ASP A 222 14.87 -8.47 27.57
N ILE A 223 16.19 -8.60 27.44
CA ILE A 223 17.19 -7.97 28.31
C ILE A 223 17.48 -6.52 27.91
N TYR A 224 17.74 -6.26 26.62
CA TYR A 224 18.34 -5.00 26.17
C TYR A 224 17.39 -4.08 25.39
N ILE A 225 16.38 -4.62 24.72
CA ILE A 225 15.43 -3.81 23.92
C ILE A 225 14.18 -3.51 24.72
N LYS A 226 13.55 -4.56 25.28
CA LYS A 226 12.30 -4.49 26.00
C LYS A 226 12.42 -3.57 27.21
N THR A 227 11.45 -2.68 27.38
CA THR A 227 11.36 -1.81 28.54
C THR A 227 9.92 -1.42 28.82
N LYS A 228 9.63 -0.87 30.00
CA LYS A 228 8.28 -0.43 30.37
C LYS A 228 7.86 0.86 29.65
N ASP A 229 8.82 1.66 29.18
CA ASP A 229 8.56 2.89 28.42
C ASP A 229 8.56 2.58 26.92
N GLN A 230 7.38 2.62 26.30
CA GLN A 230 7.20 2.33 24.87
C GLN A 230 8.03 3.25 23.96
N LYS A 231 8.28 4.51 24.33
CA LYS A 231 9.13 5.40 23.53
C LYS A 231 10.58 4.95 23.57
N LYS A 232 11.06 4.54 24.75
CA LYS A 232 12.40 4.01 24.94
C LYS A 232 12.57 2.64 24.27
N GLU A 233 11.56 1.77 24.32
CA GLU A 233 11.57 0.49 23.59
C GLU A 233 11.68 0.71 22.09
N MET A 234 10.90 1.65 21.54
CA MET A 234 10.99 2.03 20.13
C MET A 234 12.40 2.58 19.79
N GLN A 235 12.97 3.45 20.63
CA GLN A 235 14.33 3.94 20.42
C GLN A 235 15.38 2.82 20.44
N ASN A 236 15.27 1.88 21.38
CA ASN A 236 16.15 0.72 21.46
C ASN A 236 16.02 -0.16 20.22
N PHE A 237 14.79 -0.45 19.79
CA PHE A 237 14.47 -1.22 18.59
C PHE A 237 15.09 -0.59 17.34
N LEU A 238 14.85 0.72 17.13
CA LEU A 238 15.42 1.46 15.99
C LEU A 238 16.94 1.52 16.08
N GLY A 239 17.47 1.63 17.29
CA GLY A 239 18.90 1.55 17.54
C GLY A 239 19.50 0.24 17.02
N PHE A 240 18.89 -0.90 17.38
CA PHE A 240 19.36 -2.22 16.95
C PHE A 240 19.42 -2.33 15.42
N PHE A 241 18.37 -1.91 14.72
CA PHE A 241 18.30 -2.05 13.26
C PHE A 241 18.97 -0.93 12.45
N ARG A 242 19.57 0.08 13.10
CA ARG A 242 20.07 1.30 12.45
C ARG A 242 21.06 1.06 11.30
N LYS A 243 21.84 -0.02 11.34
CA LYS A 243 22.81 -0.35 10.28
C LYS A 243 22.23 -1.10 9.09
N TYR A 244 21.00 -1.62 9.21
CA TYR A 244 20.35 -2.48 8.22
C TYR A 244 19.30 -1.75 7.38
N ALA A 245 18.74 -0.66 7.91
CA ALA A 245 17.80 0.19 7.19
C ALA A 245 18.37 1.59 7.03
N SER A 246 18.37 2.11 5.79
CA SER A 246 18.69 3.52 5.51
C SER A 246 17.64 4.47 6.08
N GLU A 247 16.42 3.97 6.26
CA GLU A 247 15.26 4.67 6.80
C GLU A 247 14.86 4.10 8.17
N ASN A 248 13.71 4.53 8.67
CA ASN A 248 13.13 3.98 9.90
C ASN A 248 12.80 2.49 9.72
N ALA A 249 13.58 1.62 10.37
CA ALA A 249 13.40 0.16 10.28
C ALA A 249 11.99 -0.31 10.68
N SER A 250 11.31 0.39 11.61
CA SER A 250 9.92 0.05 11.97
C SER A 250 9.00 0.26 10.77
N ASP A 251 9.14 1.39 10.10
CA ASP A 251 8.27 1.76 8.96
C ASP A 251 8.56 0.84 7.77
N TYR A 252 9.83 0.48 7.55
CA TYR A 252 10.22 -0.48 6.52
C TYR A 252 9.62 -1.87 6.75
N ILE A 253 9.68 -2.38 7.98
CA ILE A 253 9.08 -3.69 8.31
C ILE A 253 7.55 -3.62 8.15
N ASP A 254 6.91 -2.54 8.61
CA ASP A 254 5.47 -2.31 8.40
C ASP A 254 5.10 -2.28 6.91
N GLU A 255 5.98 -1.76 6.04
CA GLU A 255 5.80 -1.80 4.59
C GLU A 255 5.98 -3.20 3.99
N VAL A 256 6.95 -3.99 4.45
CA VAL A 256 7.16 -5.36 3.91
C VAL A 256 5.97 -6.27 4.21
N VAL A 257 5.27 -6.05 5.32
CA VAL A 257 4.03 -6.76 5.67
C VAL A 257 2.77 -6.13 5.05
N SER A 258 2.90 -5.04 4.29
CA SER A 258 1.76 -4.49 3.54
C SER A 258 1.39 -5.40 2.37
N TYR A 259 0.09 -5.48 2.10
CA TYR A 259 -0.43 -5.97 0.84
C TYR A 259 -0.47 -4.83 -0.18
N GLU A 260 -0.01 -5.10 -1.40
CA GLU A 260 0.10 -4.13 -2.48
C GLU A 260 -0.55 -4.66 -3.76
N THR A 261 -1.19 -3.79 -4.52
CA THR A 261 -1.73 -4.11 -5.85
C THR A 261 -1.49 -2.95 -6.79
N THR A 262 -0.99 -3.21 -7.99
CA THR A 262 -0.85 -2.23 -9.07
C THR A 262 -1.72 -2.67 -10.23
N ILE A 263 -2.55 -1.77 -10.75
CA ILE A 263 -3.40 -1.99 -11.90
C ILE A 263 -3.01 -0.97 -12.97
N ALA A 264 -2.50 -1.44 -14.10
CA ALA A 264 -2.30 -0.63 -15.30
C ALA A 264 -3.60 -0.59 -16.11
N ILE A 265 -4.02 0.63 -16.48
CA ILE A 265 -5.28 0.90 -17.17
C ILE A 265 -4.98 1.64 -18.48
N PRO A 266 -5.63 1.27 -19.60
CA PRO A 266 -5.47 2.00 -20.86
C PRO A 266 -5.88 3.46 -20.72
N LYS A 267 -5.11 4.37 -21.32
CA LYS A 267 -5.40 5.80 -21.30
C LYS A 267 -6.83 6.08 -21.83
N GLY A 268 -7.61 6.84 -21.08
CA GLY A 268 -8.98 7.22 -21.43
C GLY A 268 -10.02 6.10 -21.26
N ALA A 269 -9.63 4.95 -20.68
CA ALA A 269 -10.60 3.92 -20.28
C ALA A 269 -11.23 4.20 -18.91
N LEU A 270 -10.64 5.08 -18.10
CA LEU A 270 -11.14 5.51 -16.80
C LEU A 270 -11.05 7.03 -16.68
N SER A 271 -12.16 7.64 -16.29
CA SER A 271 -12.30 9.05 -15.96
C SER A 271 -12.64 9.18 -14.48
N VAL A 272 -12.05 10.15 -13.79
CA VAL A 272 -12.40 10.52 -12.42
C VAL A 272 -12.90 11.95 -12.42
N MET A 273 -14.14 12.13 -12.01
CA MET A 273 -14.76 13.43 -11.84
C MET A 273 -14.50 13.92 -10.41
N ILE A 274 -13.86 15.08 -10.30
CA ILE A 274 -13.60 15.74 -9.03
C ILE A 274 -14.81 16.63 -8.68
N PRO A 275 -15.39 16.54 -7.47
CA PRO A 275 -16.56 17.32 -7.10
C PRO A 275 -16.26 18.83 -7.10
N LYS A 276 -17.24 19.63 -7.50
CA LYS A 276 -17.12 21.10 -7.55
C LYS A 276 -17.15 21.74 -6.15
N GLU A 277 -17.63 21.00 -5.16
CA GLU A 277 -17.75 21.44 -3.78
C GLU A 277 -16.37 21.57 -3.10
N ILE A 278 -15.33 20.95 -3.68
CA ILE A 278 -13.97 20.93 -3.10
C ILE A 278 -12.97 21.79 -3.89
N LEU A 279 -13.25 22.10 -5.17
CA LEU A 279 -12.40 22.93 -6.02
C LEU A 279 -13.19 24.08 -6.66
N GLU A 280 -12.60 25.27 -6.67
CA GLU A 280 -13.01 26.36 -7.57
C GLU A 280 -12.19 26.32 -8.86
N VAL A 281 -12.86 26.41 -10.01
CA VAL A 281 -12.22 26.28 -11.33
C VAL A 281 -12.27 27.61 -12.07
N TYR A 282 -11.19 27.90 -12.80
CA TYR A 282 -10.98 29.15 -13.51
C TYR A 282 -10.54 28.87 -14.95
N ASN A 283 -11.21 29.47 -15.92
CA ASN A 283 -10.68 29.59 -17.27
C ASN A 283 -9.54 30.59 -17.27
N VAL A 284 -8.41 30.22 -17.87
CA VAL A 284 -7.23 31.07 -18.00
C VAL A 284 -7.14 31.56 -19.43
N ASP A 285 -7.24 32.87 -19.64
CA ASP A 285 -6.91 33.47 -20.94
C ASP A 285 -5.39 33.48 -21.10
N GLU A 286 -4.86 32.71 -22.06
CA GLU A 286 -3.42 32.59 -22.28
C GLU A 286 -2.74 33.92 -22.68
N LYS A 287 -3.48 34.86 -23.28
CA LYS A 287 -2.93 36.15 -23.73
C LYS A 287 -2.88 37.17 -22.60
N THR A 288 -3.98 37.29 -21.86
CA THR A 288 -4.12 38.31 -20.81
C THR A 288 -3.74 37.80 -19.42
N LYS A 289 -3.61 36.47 -19.26
CA LYS A 289 -3.53 35.76 -17.98
C LYS A 289 -4.72 36.02 -17.05
N ALA A 290 -5.82 36.58 -17.57
CA ALA A 290 -7.03 36.80 -16.80
C ALA A 290 -7.66 35.46 -16.41
N MET A 291 -8.12 35.37 -15.17
CA MET A 291 -8.81 34.20 -14.63
C MET A 291 -10.29 34.52 -14.45
N THR A 292 -11.15 33.73 -15.09
CA THR A 292 -12.60 33.85 -14.95
C THR A 292 -13.16 32.57 -14.36
N ARG A 293 -13.91 32.68 -13.27
CA ARG A 293 -14.53 31.52 -12.61
C ARG A 293 -15.47 30.81 -13.58
N THR A 294 -15.42 29.48 -13.58
CA THR A 294 -16.28 28.61 -14.39
C THR A 294 -16.90 27.51 -13.52
N ASP A 295 -18.08 27.04 -13.91
CA ASP A 295 -18.76 25.90 -13.28
C ASP A 295 -18.31 24.53 -13.85
N SER A 296 -17.24 24.52 -14.64
CA SER A 296 -16.68 23.32 -15.25
C SER A 296 -16.18 22.33 -14.20
N LEU A 297 -16.56 21.06 -14.32
CA LEU A 297 -16.00 19.98 -13.52
C LEU A 297 -14.57 19.65 -13.97
N ILE A 298 -13.72 19.25 -13.03
CA ILE A 298 -12.40 18.72 -13.35
C ILE A 298 -12.51 17.22 -13.56
N GLU A 299 -12.17 16.79 -14.76
CA GLU A 299 -11.97 15.39 -15.12
C GLU A 299 -10.48 15.09 -15.22
N VAL A 300 -10.07 14.00 -14.58
CA VAL A 300 -8.72 13.44 -14.73
C VAL A 300 -8.79 11.99 -15.20
N ASN A 301 -7.76 11.55 -15.92
CA ASN A 301 -7.73 10.24 -16.56
C ASN A 301 -6.57 9.40 -16.00
N PRO A 302 -6.81 8.52 -15.02
CA PRO A 302 -5.78 7.62 -14.50
C PRO A 302 -5.28 6.64 -15.57
N ILE A 303 -3.99 6.32 -15.50
CA ILE A 303 -3.34 5.27 -16.31
C ILE A 303 -2.81 4.13 -15.43
N ARG A 304 -2.71 4.37 -14.13
CA ARG A 304 -2.25 3.39 -13.15
C ARG A 304 -2.93 3.65 -11.82
N ILE A 305 -3.38 2.59 -11.17
CA ILE A 305 -3.92 2.59 -9.82
C ILE A 305 -3.00 1.72 -8.97
N GLU A 306 -2.50 2.28 -7.89
CA GLU A 306 -1.74 1.53 -6.89
C GLU A 306 -2.57 1.48 -5.62
N MET A 307 -2.69 0.32 -5.01
CA MET A 307 -3.33 0.11 -3.72
C MET A 307 -2.30 -0.45 -2.75
N LYS A 308 -2.29 0.08 -1.52
CA LYS A 308 -1.45 -0.41 -0.43
C LYS A 308 -2.22 -0.41 0.88
N THR A 309 -2.13 -1.51 1.64
CA THR A 309 -2.58 -1.50 3.05
C THR A 309 -1.51 -0.86 3.91
N ILE A 310 -1.85 0.22 4.61
CA ILE A 310 -0.96 0.86 5.56
C ILE A 310 -1.40 0.43 6.96
N ASN A 311 -0.54 -0.26 7.70
CA ASN A 311 -0.78 -0.65 9.09
C ASN A 311 0.47 -0.35 9.92
N THR A 312 0.61 0.91 10.33
CA THR A 312 1.72 1.40 11.15
C THR A 312 1.21 1.84 12.52
N ILE A 313 2.11 2.23 13.41
CA ILE A 313 1.75 2.81 14.71
C ILE A 313 0.95 4.12 14.54
N ARG A 314 1.16 4.87 13.44
CA ARG A 314 0.62 6.22 13.22
C ARG A 314 -0.57 6.26 12.27
N LYS A 315 -0.59 5.38 11.27
CA LYS A 315 -1.55 5.40 10.16
C LYS A 315 -2.05 3.98 9.91
N LYS A 316 -3.38 3.83 9.81
CA LYS A 316 -4.05 2.57 9.51
C LYS A 316 -5.18 2.78 8.51
N CYS A 317 -4.93 2.48 7.23
CA CYS A 317 -5.89 2.71 6.14
C CYS A 317 -5.56 1.84 4.91
N VAL A 318 -6.46 1.81 3.94
CA VAL A 318 -6.15 1.39 2.57
C VAL A 318 -5.92 2.63 1.73
N GLU A 319 -4.76 2.72 1.07
CA GLU A 319 -4.39 3.88 0.25
C GLU A 319 -4.48 3.54 -1.24
N PHE A 320 -5.15 4.38 -2.04
CA PHE A 320 -5.18 4.32 -3.50
C PHE A 320 -4.42 5.50 -4.09
N THR A 321 -3.38 5.23 -4.85
CA THR A 321 -2.70 6.24 -5.65
C THR A 321 -3.10 6.09 -7.11
N LEU A 322 -3.84 7.08 -7.63
CA LEU A 322 -4.16 7.20 -9.04
C LEU A 322 -3.08 8.04 -9.72
N THR A 323 -2.27 7.43 -10.56
CA THR A 323 -1.33 8.16 -11.42
C THR A 323 -2.04 8.57 -12.71
N LEU A 324 -2.01 9.86 -13.02
CA LEU A 324 -2.79 10.46 -14.10
C LEU A 324 -1.98 10.55 -15.40
N ALA A 325 -2.67 10.38 -16.53
CA ALA A 325 -2.11 10.76 -17.82
C ALA A 325 -1.88 12.27 -17.86
N LYS A 326 -0.89 12.71 -18.66
CA LYS A 326 -0.73 14.12 -18.99
C LYS A 326 -2.05 14.69 -19.53
N ASN A 327 -2.51 15.75 -18.89
CA ASN A 327 -3.73 16.47 -19.22
C ASN A 327 -3.36 17.80 -19.91
N ASN A 328 -4.15 18.20 -20.91
CA ASN A 328 -3.98 19.46 -21.63
C ASN A 328 -5.07 20.49 -21.25
N ASN A 329 -5.84 20.24 -20.19
CA ASN A 329 -6.84 21.18 -19.71
C ASN A 329 -6.15 22.51 -19.29
N PRO A 330 -6.45 23.62 -19.98
CA PRO A 330 -5.80 24.91 -19.74
C PRO A 330 -6.29 25.60 -18.47
N ASN A 331 -7.36 25.09 -17.85
CA ASN A 331 -7.96 25.70 -16.68
C ASN A 331 -7.03 25.65 -15.48
N ALA A 332 -7.21 26.63 -14.60
CA ALA A 332 -6.64 26.63 -13.27
C ALA A 332 -7.71 26.24 -12.24
N PHE A 333 -7.26 25.83 -11.07
CA PHE A 333 -8.14 25.54 -9.95
C PHE A 333 -7.53 26.01 -8.63
N LYS A 334 -8.40 26.12 -7.64
CA LYS A 334 -8.08 26.46 -6.27
C LYS A 334 -8.78 25.48 -5.34
N ALA A 335 -8.03 24.83 -4.46
CA ALA A 335 -8.60 23.95 -3.45
C ALA A 335 -9.33 24.78 -2.38
N LEU A 336 -10.60 24.47 -2.14
CA LEU A 336 -11.45 25.22 -1.20
C LEU A 336 -11.18 24.85 0.27
N GLN A 337 -10.74 23.61 0.50
CA GLN A 337 -10.51 23.04 1.83
C GLN A 337 -9.09 22.45 1.92
N GLU A 338 -8.05 23.29 1.81
CA GLU A 338 -6.68 22.87 2.10
C GLU A 338 -6.56 22.58 3.62
N ILE A 339 -6.74 21.32 4.00
CA ILE A 339 -6.76 20.90 5.40
C ILE A 339 -5.39 20.32 5.76
N GLU A 340 -4.64 21.07 6.57
CA GLU A 340 -3.29 20.76 7.11
C GLU A 340 -2.10 21.14 6.21
N LEU A 341 -1.73 22.42 6.22
CA LEU A 341 -0.31 22.79 6.22
C LEU A 341 0.06 23.25 7.64
N ASN A 342 1.16 22.70 8.16
CA ASN A 342 1.74 22.97 9.47
C ASN A 342 1.42 24.38 9.99
N LYS A 343 0.71 24.47 11.12
CA LYS A 343 0.67 25.71 11.91
C LYS A 343 2.11 26.04 12.28
N HIS A 344 2.74 26.94 11.54
CA HIS A 344 4.05 27.44 11.93
C HIS A 344 3.83 28.33 13.16
N PRO A 345 4.50 28.08 14.30
CA PRO A 345 4.21 28.76 15.56
C PRO A 345 4.43 30.28 15.53
N PHE A 346 4.98 30.81 14.44
CA PHE A 346 5.26 32.24 14.22
C PHE A 346 4.26 32.93 13.28
N LEU A 347 3.28 32.23 12.70
CA LEU A 347 2.24 32.85 11.85
C LEU A 347 1.00 33.14 12.70
N ASN A 348 0.86 34.40 13.15
CA ASN A 348 -0.25 34.86 13.99
C ASN A 348 -1.60 34.97 13.25
N GLN A 349 -1.59 34.95 11.91
CA GLN A 349 -2.78 34.95 11.08
C GLN A 349 -2.66 33.85 10.03
N ASN A 350 -3.61 32.93 10.02
CA ASN A 350 -3.71 31.78 9.13
C ASN A 350 -4.16 32.20 7.70
N GLN A 351 -3.69 33.34 7.20
CA GLN A 351 -4.05 33.88 5.88
C GLN A 351 -2.90 33.64 4.90
N ARG A 352 -2.71 32.38 4.50
CA ARG A 352 -1.97 32.12 3.25
C ARG A 352 -2.94 32.30 2.09
N THR A 353 -2.53 33.03 1.06
CA THR A 353 -3.24 33.04 -0.22
C THR A 353 -3.18 31.63 -0.79
N LEU A 354 -4.35 30.98 -0.87
CA LEU A 354 -4.51 29.71 -1.59
C LEU A 354 -3.97 29.89 -3.01
N SER A 355 -3.07 29.00 -3.41
CA SER A 355 -2.42 29.07 -4.72
C SER A 355 -3.39 28.57 -5.80
N ASN A 356 -3.35 29.23 -6.96
CA ASN A 356 -4.00 28.73 -8.16
C ASN A 356 -3.05 27.77 -8.85
N TYR A 357 -3.52 26.55 -9.11
CA TYR A 357 -2.76 25.50 -9.77
C TYR A 357 -3.34 25.22 -11.14
N LYS A 358 -2.53 24.78 -12.10
CA LYS A 358 -3.06 24.34 -13.41
C LYS A 358 -3.63 22.93 -13.29
N VAL A 359 -4.78 22.67 -13.91
CA VAL A 359 -5.36 21.31 -13.98
C VAL A 359 -4.40 20.36 -14.71
N ALA A 360 -3.68 20.85 -15.71
CA ALA A 360 -2.64 20.10 -16.42
C ALA A 360 -1.48 19.61 -15.52
N ASN A 361 -1.27 20.24 -14.36
CA ASN A 361 -0.16 19.94 -13.45
C ASN A 361 -0.51 18.88 -12.40
N ILE A 362 -1.76 18.43 -12.33
CA ILE A 362 -2.18 17.36 -11.42
C ILE A 362 -1.55 16.05 -11.89
N GLN A 363 -0.72 15.43 -11.05
CA GLN A 363 -0.02 14.19 -11.37
C GLN A 363 -0.66 12.97 -10.72
N LYS A 364 -1.08 13.12 -9.46
CA LYS A 364 -1.65 12.02 -8.69
C LYS A 364 -2.82 12.47 -7.84
N LEU A 365 -3.76 11.57 -7.65
CA LEU A 365 -4.75 11.63 -6.58
C LEU A 365 -4.48 10.47 -5.61
N ILE A 366 -4.38 10.77 -4.32
CA ILE A 366 -4.12 9.77 -3.28
C ILE A 366 -5.33 9.72 -2.36
N PHE A 367 -6.03 8.59 -2.34
CA PHE A 367 -7.18 8.36 -1.47
C PHE A 367 -6.75 7.49 -0.30
N SER A 368 -6.66 8.05 0.89
CA SER A 368 -6.50 7.30 2.14
C SER A 368 -7.87 6.98 2.71
N ILE A 369 -8.28 5.72 2.65
CA ILE A 369 -9.57 5.22 3.12
C ILE A 369 -9.38 4.57 4.48
N TYR A 370 -9.87 5.23 5.52
CA TYR A 370 -9.95 4.73 6.88
C TYR A 370 -11.32 4.07 7.12
N GLU A 371 -11.50 3.42 8.26
CA GLU A 371 -12.77 2.75 8.61
C GLU A 371 -13.98 3.72 8.61
N LYS A 372 -13.77 4.98 8.99
CA LYS A 372 -14.85 5.99 9.15
C LYS A 372 -14.53 7.34 8.51
N GLU A 373 -13.43 7.44 7.79
CA GLU A 373 -12.93 8.69 7.22
C GLU A 373 -12.32 8.42 5.84
N ILE A 374 -12.48 9.38 4.94
CA ILE A 374 -11.71 9.43 3.70
C ILE A 374 -10.92 10.72 3.66
N GLN A 375 -9.64 10.59 3.33
CA GLN A 375 -8.76 11.70 3.04
C GLN A 375 -8.33 11.61 1.58
N VAL A 376 -8.40 12.73 0.86
CA VAL A 376 -7.96 12.82 -0.53
C VAL A 376 -6.89 13.88 -0.65
N GLU A 377 -5.76 13.48 -1.21
CA GLU A 377 -4.63 14.35 -1.47
C GLU A 377 -4.39 14.45 -2.97
N MET A 378 -3.92 15.62 -3.39
CA MET A 378 -3.61 15.94 -4.77
C MET A 378 -2.14 16.31 -4.87
N LEU A 379 -1.37 15.52 -5.63
CA LEU A 379 0.02 15.83 -5.94
C LEU A 379 0.08 16.63 -7.25
N ILE A 380 0.64 17.83 -7.18
CA ILE A 380 0.70 18.81 -8.26
C ILE A 380 2.18 19.12 -8.54
N LYS A 381 2.59 19.07 -9.80
CA LYS A 381 3.96 19.40 -10.20
C LYS A 381 4.02 20.74 -10.90
N GLU A 382 4.62 21.71 -10.23
CA GLU A 382 4.89 23.05 -10.75
C GLU A 382 6.37 23.17 -11.14
N GLU A 383 6.72 24.25 -11.84
CA GLU A 383 8.12 24.52 -12.23
C GLU A 383 9.06 24.65 -11.03
N ASN A 384 8.54 25.09 -9.89
CA ASN A 384 9.29 25.34 -8.66
C ASN A 384 9.29 24.16 -7.66
N GLY A 385 8.64 23.03 -8.01
CA GLY A 385 8.62 21.85 -7.15
C GLY A 385 7.31 21.07 -7.20
N GLU A 386 7.21 20.06 -6.35
CA GLU A 386 6.02 19.23 -6.18
C GLU A 386 5.27 19.66 -4.92
N TRP A 387 3.97 19.86 -5.06
CA TRP A 387 3.05 20.30 -4.01
C TRP A 387 2.08 19.17 -3.70
N ASN A 388 1.93 18.85 -2.42
CA ASN A 388 0.91 17.93 -1.96
C ASN A 388 -0.18 18.71 -1.22
N VAL A 389 -1.40 18.66 -1.73
CA VAL A 389 -2.54 19.41 -1.20
C VAL A 389 -3.61 18.43 -0.73
N VAL A 390 -3.93 18.44 0.56
CA VAL A 390 -5.09 17.70 1.08
C VAL A 390 -6.36 18.46 0.70
N ILE A 391 -7.19 17.87 -0.14
CA ILE A 391 -8.40 18.51 -0.72
C ILE A 391 -9.69 18.02 -0.08
N ILE A 392 -9.65 16.87 0.61
CA ILE A 392 -10.76 16.35 1.42
C ILE A 392 -10.17 15.70 2.67
N LYS A 393 -10.84 15.92 3.81
CA LYS A 393 -10.78 15.08 5.00
C LYS A 393 -12.15 15.06 5.65
N GLN A 394 -12.91 13.98 5.46
CA GLN A 394 -14.30 13.91 5.91
C GLN A 394 -14.68 12.52 6.41
N GLN A 395 -15.70 12.49 7.27
CA GLN A 395 -16.32 11.23 7.65
C GLN A 395 -16.91 10.52 6.43
N CYS A 396 -16.58 9.25 6.28
CA CYS A 396 -17.01 8.41 5.17
C CYS A 396 -17.78 7.21 5.70
N ASN A 397 -18.92 6.92 5.08
CA ASN A 397 -19.58 5.64 5.20
C ASN A 397 -19.38 4.87 3.90
N LEU A 398 -18.73 3.71 3.99
CA LEU A 398 -18.45 2.82 2.86
C LEU A 398 -19.54 1.76 2.67
N ASN A 399 -20.52 1.69 3.59
CA ASN A 399 -21.65 0.76 3.54
C ASN A 399 -22.85 1.33 2.78
#